data_AF-A0A9X1HKR2-F1
#
_entry.id   AF-A0A9X1HKR2-F1
#
_cell.length_a   1.000
_cell.length_b   1.000
_cell.length_c   1.000
_cell.angle_alpha   90.00
_cell.angle_beta   90.00
_cell.angle_gamma   90.00
#
_symmetry.space_group_name_H-M   'P 1'
#
loop_
_entity.id
_entity.type
_entity.pdbx_description
1 polymer ?
#
loop_
_entity_poly.entity_id
_entity_poly.type
_entity_poly.pdbx_seq_one_letter_code
_entity_poly.pdbx_strand_id
1 'polypeptide(L)'
;MVTGIKNPFRQGEELYKYGIAVGDYPLDLHHERKQVEFQTRTEDLPKIPSYNVPWGTMVPEVVDGLIVAEKSISVTHVANGATRLQPVVMLLGQAAGAAAALAAEGDIRPRDLNVRDIQSALLESGTWLVPYVDITPDDPAFMAVQRVGLSGVMKGEGVPEAWANRTYFYPDEGMSRSDMEALIRMVKDEIETYENIVLKSEGRKLTRAQAARMIWEALGSPEPVMAEELTDLRESHEGYRSLQFLLGEGYLDGLKEGNRIFPDREITRKQIAMIIDKAFDPFYTLGL
;
A
#
# COMPACT_ATOMS: atom_id res chain seq x y z
N MET A 1 -12.87 -5.09 16.58
CA MET A 1 -12.34 -4.06 17.53
C MET A 1 -10.87 -3.86 17.21
N VAL A 2 -10.42 -2.65 16.86
CA VAL A 2 -9.00 -2.41 16.51
C VAL A 2 -8.16 -2.25 17.77
N THR A 3 -7.27 -3.21 18.03
CA THR A 3 -6.31 -3.23 19.14
C THR A 3 -4.84 -3.22 18.65
N GLY A 4 -4.62 -3.13 17.33
CA GLY A 4 -3.34 -3.47 16.68
C GLY A 4 -2.46 -2.34 16.14
N ILE A 5 -2.75 -1.09 16.49
CA ILE A 5 -2.10 0.10 15.89
C ILE A 5 -0.56 0.09 16.06
N LYS A 6 -0.04 -0.58 17.11
CA LYS A 6 1.40 -0.64 17.39
C LYS A 6 2.21 -1.45 16.37
N ASN A 7 1.61 -2.45 15.71
CA ASN A 7 2.29 -3.34 14.77
C ASN A 7 1.34 -3.76 13.63
N PRO A 8 1.07 -2.88 12.65
CA PRO A 8 0.05 -3.14 11.62
C PRO A 8 0.31 -4.41 10.80
N PHE A 9 1.56 -4.85 10.67
CA PHE A 9 1.95 -6.00 9.85
C PHE A 9 2.32 -7.28 10.65
N ARG A 10 2.17 -7.32 11.98
CA ARG A 10 2.67 -8.44 12.83
C ARG A 10 1.64 -9.08 13.77
N GLN A 11 0.35 -8.80 13.63
CA GLN A 11 -0.66 -9.26 14.61
C GLN A 11 -1.46 -10.52 14.21
N GLY A 12 -1.07 -11.28 13.19
CA GLY A 12 -1.84 -12.46 12.74
C GLY A 12 -3.15 -12.12 12.01
N GLU A 13 -3.73 -10.94 12.26
CA GLU A 13 -4.76 -10.32 11.43
C GLU A 13 -4.14 -9.21 10.57
N GLU A 14 -4.25 -9.33 9.25
CA GLU A 14 -3.72 -8.38 8.27
C GLU A 14 -4.65 -7.17 8.09
N LEU A 15 -5.02 -6.53 9.19
CA LEU A 15 -6.01 -5.43 9.22
C LEU A 15 -5.63 -4.26 8.31
N TYR A 16 -4.34 -4.10 8.00
CA TYR A 16 -3.87 -3.10 7.05
C TYR A 16 -4.48 -3.28 5.65
N LYS A 17 -4.79 -4.53 5.23
CA LYS A 17 -5.45 -4.83 3.95
C LYS A 17 -6.83 -4.20 3.83
N TYR A 18 -7.47 -3.93 4.97
CA TYR A 18 -8.82 -3.38 5.08
C TYR A 18 -8.85 -1.85 5.31
N GLY A 19 -7.70 -1.17 5.30
CA GLY A 19 -7.62 0.26 5.60
C GLY A 19 -8.39 1.15 4.64
N ILE A 20 -9.15 2.10 5.16
CA ILE A 20 -9.91 3.11 4.39
C ILE A 20 -9.58 4.56 4.78
N ALA A 21 -8.74 4.75 5.78
CA ALA A 21 -8.25 6.04 6.24
C ALA A 21 -6.89 5.86 6.90
N VAL A 22 -6.09 6.92 6.99
CA VAL A 22 -4.76 6.91 7.60
C VAL A 22 -4.63 7.93 8.70
N GLY A 23 -3.69 7.69 9.62
CA GLY A 23 -3.30 8.65 10.64
C GLY A 23 -1.84 8.47 11.03
N ASP A 24 -1.19 9.56 11.40
CA ASP A 24 0.22 9.64 11.78
C ASP A 24 0.43 10.30 13.16
N TYR A 25 -0.67 10.76 13.76
CA TYR A 25 -0.65 11.47 15.02
C TYR A 25 -0.46 10.53 16.23
N PRO A 26 0.33 10.93 17.23
CA PRO A 26 0.57 10.15 18.43
C PRO A 26 -0.70 10.03 19.29
N LEU A 27 -0.64 9.21 20.31
CA LEU A 27 -1.78 8.98 21.19
C LEU A 27 -2.12 10.23 22.02
N ASP A 28 -3.27 10.87 21.76
CA ASP A 28 -3.79 12.01 22.54
C ASP A 28 -4.95 11.60 23.45
N LEU A 29 -4.64 11.25 24.70
CA LEU A 29 -5.62 10.86 25.72
C LEU A 29 -5.98 12.02 26.63
N HIS A 30 -7.27 12.29 26.78
CA HIS A 30 -7.79 13.24 27.75
C HIS A 30 -8.35 12.49 28.97
N HIS A 31 -8.05 13.00 30.17
CA HIS A 31 -8.39 12.35 31.44
C HIS A 31 -9.77 12.78 31.95
N GLU A 32 -10.39 11.92 32.76
CA GLU A 32 -11.54 12.33 33.56
C GLU A 32 -11.15 13.45 34.55
N ARG A 33 -12.12 14.30 34.89
CA ARG A 33 -11.96 15.49 35.75
C ARG A 33 -11.35 15.20 37.14
N LYS A 34 -11.32 13.94 37.59
CA LYS A 34 -10.66 13.55 38.82
C LYS A 34 -9.19 13.30 38.54
N GLN A 35 -8.33 14.08 39.19
CA GLN A 35 -6.87 13.91 39.19
C GLN A 35 -6.52 12.52 39.74
N VAL A 36 -6.52 11.52 38.87
CA VAL A 36 -5.72 10.32 39.07
C VAL A 36 -4.34 10.71 38.57
N GLU A 37 -3.34 10.73 39.44
CA GLU A 37 -1.94 10.87 39.03
C GLU A 37 -1.65 9.77 38.00
N PHE A 38 -1.64 10.15 36.73
CA PHE A 38 -1.21 9.25 35.68
C PHE A 38 0.30 9.08 35.87
N GLN A 39 0.72 7.94 36.41
CA GLN A 39 2.13 7.61 36.58
C GLN A 39 2.84 7.36 35.24
N THR A 40 2.09 7.29 34.14
CA THR A 40 2.62 7.09 32.79
C THR A 40 2.89 8.45 32.18
N ARG A 41 4.17 8.82 32.04
CA ARG A 41 4.57 10.03 31.31
C ARG A 41 4.21 9.82 29.84
N THR A 42 3.96 10.90 29.10
CA THR A 42 3.75 10.82 27.63
C THR A 42 4.90 10.08 26.94
N GLU A 43 6.10 10.16 27.53
CA GLU A 43 7.33 9.46 27.13
C GLU A 43 7.24 7.92 27.26
N ASP A 44 6.38 7.42 28.15
CA ASP A 44 6.17 6.00 28.44
C ASP A 44 5.07 5.37 27.57
N LEU A 45 4.32 6.20 26.83
CA LEU A 45 3.34 5.71 25.86
C LEU A 45 4.07 5.08 24.67
N PRO A 46 3.57 3.95 24.12
CA PRO A 46 4.18 3.35 22.94
C PRO A 46 4.17 4.37 21.80
N LYS A 47 5.32 4.55 21.14
CA LYS A 47 5.34 5.25 19.85
C LYS A 47 4.52 4.41 18.87
N ILE A 48 3.46 5.02 18.34
CA ILE A 48 2.52 4.35 17.43
C ILE A 48 2.97 4.71 16.02
N PRO A 49 3.52 3.80 15.20
CA PRO A 49 3.83 4.13 13.81
C PRO A 49 2.58 4.65 13.09
N SER A 50 2.74 5.34 11.96
CA SER A 50 1.59 5.73 11.16
C SER A 50 0.72 4.50 10.88
N TYR A 51 -0.58 4.68 10.92
CA TYR A 51 -1.55 3.60 10.93
C TYR A 51 -2.64 3.83 9.90
N ASN A 52 -3.42 2.79 9.64
CA ASN A 52 -4.67 2.91 8.92
C ASN A 52 -5.86 2.46 9.78
N VAL A 53 -7.06 2.86 9.36
CA VAL A 53 -8.32 2.54 10.01
C VAL A 53 -9.09 1.55 9.12
N PRO A 54 -9.34 0.31 9.58
CA PRO A 54 -10.06 -0.70 8.81
C PRO A 54 -11.53 -0.37 8.57
N TRP A 55 -12.07 -0.74 7.42
CA TRP A 55 -13.49 -0.57 7.04
C TRP A 55 -14.46 -1.12 8.09
N GLY A 56 -14.16 -2.31 8.64
CA GLY A 56 -15.00 -2.94 9.66
C GLY A 56 -15.22 -2.12 10.93
N THR A 57 -14.44 -1.07 11.17
CA THR A 57 -14.70 -0.13 12.29
C THR A 57 -15.95 0.73 12.08
N MET A 58 -16.38 0.91 10.83
CA MET A 58 -17.49 1.76 10.44
C MET A 58 -18.82 0.99 10.27
N VAL A 59 -18.78 -0.35 10.31
CA VAL A 59 -19.93 -1.21 10.07
C VAL A 59 -20.41 -1.82 11.41
N PRO A 60 -21.65 -1.55 11.85
CA PRO A 60 -22.22 -2.17 13.05
C PRO A 60 -22.42 -3.68 12.89
N GLU A 61 -22.15 -4.41 13.97
CA GLU A 61 -22.34 -5.87 14.02
C GLU A 61 -23.82 -6.28 13.89
N VAL A 62 -24.72 -5.55 14.56
CA VAL A 62 -26.14 -5.94 14.67
C VAL A 62 -27.06 -5.19 13.70
N VAL A 63 -26.78 -3.91 13.43
CA VAL A 63 -27.67 -3.05 12.64
C VAL A 63 -27.25 -3.04 11.17
N ASP A 64 -28.13 -3.51 10.29
CA ASP A 64 -27.97 -3.44 8.84
C ASP A 64 -28.23 -2.03 8.28
N GLY A 65 -27.66 -1.72 7.11
CA GLY A 65 -27.94 -0.48 6.38
C GLY A 65 -27.38 0.80 6.99
N LEU A 66 -26.58 0.69 8.05
CA LEU A 66 -25.97 1.83 8.76
C LEU A 66 -24.46 1.86 8.57
N ILE A 67 -23.93 3.02 8.19
CA ILE A 67 -22.48 3.32 8.21
C ILE A 67 -22.24 4.33 9.32
N VAL A 68 -21.33 4.01 10.22
CA VAL A 68 -20.93 4.88 11.33
C VAL A 68 -19.64 5.60 10.96
N ALA A 69 -19.62 6.92 11.14
CA ALA A 69 -18.47 7.76 10.84
C ALA A 69 -18.03 8.58 12.07
N GLU A 70 -16.94 9.32 11.93
CA GLU A 70 -16.36 10.19 12.96
C GLU A 70 -16.00 9.44 14.26
N LYS A 71 -16.23 10.02 15.44
CA LYS A 71 -15.86 9.47 16.76
C LYS A 71 -16.69 8.26 17.17
N SER A 72 -17.72 7.92 16.39
CA SER A 72 -18.65 6.85 16.71
C SER A 72 -18.17 5.47 16.20
N ILE A 73 -17.07 5.41 15.46
CA ILE A 73 -16.51 4.15 14.95
C ILE A 73 -16.09 3.19 16.06
N SER A 74 -16.06 1.90 15.76
CA SER A 74 -15.74 0.83 16.70
C SER A 74 -14.24 0.73 16.97
N VAL A 75 -13.77 1.50 17.95
CA VAL A 75 -12.38 1.55 18.41
C VAL A 75 -12.31 1.48 19.94
N THR A 76 -11.16 1.03 20.47
CA THR A 76 -10.92 1.11 21.92
C THR A 76 -10.77 2.55 22.36
N HIS A 77 -10.96 2.84 23.66
CA HIS A 77 -10.71 4.18 24.22
C HIS A 77 -9.32 4.70 23.87
N VAL A 78 -8.31 3.82 23.88
CA VAL A 78 -6.93 4.13 23.52
C VAL A 78 -6.85 4.51 22.04
N ALA A 79 -7.32 3.65 21.14
CA ALA A 79 -7.33 3.91 19.70
C ALA A 79 -8.13 5.18 19.32
N ASN A 80 -9.19 5.49 20.05
CA ASN A 80 -9.97 6.72 19.87
C ASN A 80 -9.12 7.98 20.13
N GLY A 81 -8.11 7.90 21.00
CA GLY A 81 -7.17 9.01 21.25
C GLY A 81 -6.40 9.47 20.02
N ALA A 82 -6.20 8.60 19.03
CA ALA A 82 -5.53 8.94 17.78
C ALA A 82 -6.52 9.11 16.60
N THR A 83 -7.52 8.24 16.51
CA THR A 83 -8.47 8.20 15.37
C THR A 83 -9.51 9.32 15.39
N ARG A 84 -9.76 9.97 16.53
CA ARG A 84 -10.74 11.08 16.65
C ARG A 84 -10.29 12.43 16.10
N LEU A 85 -9.06 12.53 15.62
CA LEU A 85 -8.49 13.80 15.18
C LEU A 85 -9.09 14.22 13.86
N GLN A 86 -9.22 15.53 13.66
CA GLN A 86 -9.92 16.10 12.51
C GLN A 86 -9.45 15.54 11.16
N PRO A 87 -8.13 15.35 10.90
CA PRO A 87 -7.69 14.77 9.63
C PRO A 87 -8.23 13.35 9.40
N VAL A 88 -8.15 12.47 10.41
CA VAL A 88 -8.63 11.09 10.32
C VAL A 88 -10.15 11.07 10.15
N VAL A 89 -10.87 11.89 10.91
CA VAL A 89 -12.32 12.03 10.81
C VAL A 89 -12.77 12.49 9.43
N MET A 90 -12.04 13.40 8.78
CA MET A 90 -12.35 13.83 7.41
C MET A 90 -12.21 12.67 6.42
N LEU A 91 -11.15 11.86 6.55
CA LEU A 91 -10.97 10.65 5.74
C LEU A 91 -12.08 9.61 5.99
N LEU A 92 -12.49 9.40 7.24
CA LEU A 92 -13.63 8.54 7.57
C LEU A 92 -14.93 9.05 6.96
N GLY A 93 -15.14 10.37 6.93
CA GLY A 93 -16.29 10.98 6.26
C GLY A 93 -16.29 10.71 4.75
N GLN A 94 -15.13 10.83 4.10
CA GLN A 94 -14.96 10.51 2.68
C GLN A 94 -15.21 9.02 2.41
N ALA A 95 -14.65 8.12 3.22
CA ALA A 95 -14.89 6.68 3.13
C ALA A 95 -16.37 6.33 3.32
N ALA A 96 -17.06 6.96 4.29
CA ALA A 96 -18.49 6.77 4.49
C ALA A 96 -19.30 7.17 3.26
N GLY A 97 -18.98 8.33 2.65
CA GLY A 97 -19.65 8.82 1.46
C GLY A 97 -19.45 7.90 0.25
N ALA A 98 -18.20 7.48 0.00
CA ALA A 98 -17.87 6.55 -1.08
C ALA A 98 -18.60 5.21 -0.90
N ALA A 99 -18.53 4.62 0.30
CA ALA A 99 -19.21 3.37 0.59
C ALA A 99 -20.74 3.48 0.47
N ALA A 100 -21.34 4.59 0.93
CA ALA A 100 -22.77 4.81 0.79
C ALA A 100 -23.20 4.92 -0.69
N ALA A 101 -22.39 5.57 -1.53
CA ALA A 101 -22.65 5.66 -2.96
C ALA A 101 -22.58 4.28 -3.64
N LEU A 102 -21.51 3.52 -3.39
CA LEU A 102 -21.34 2.16 -3.91
C LEU A 102 -22.47 1.21 -3.45
N ALA A 103 -22.85 1.28 -2.17
CA ALA A 103 -23.96 0.50 -1.63
C ALA A 103 -25.28 0.82 -2.34
N ALA A 104 -25.58 2.11 -2.53
CA ALA A 104 -26.81 2.56 -3.16
C ALA A 104 -26.86 2.21 -4.66
N GLU A 105 -25.74 2.33 -5.38
CA GLU A 105 -25.66 2.02 -6.81
C GLU A 105 -25.77 0.51 -7.07
N GLY A 106 -25.14 -0.31 -6.22
CA GLY A 106 -25.14 -1.77 -6.35
C GLY A 106 -26.34 -2.48 -5.73
N ASP A 107 -27.21 -1.78 -5.00
CA ASP A 107 -28.22 -2.39 -4.09
C ASP A 107 -27.57 -3.40 -3.11
N ILE A 108 -26.41 -3.03 -2.57
CA ILE A 108 -25.60 -3.86 -1.66
C ILE A 108 -25.66 -3.24 -0.26
N ARG A 109 -25.84 -4.06 0.77
CA ARG A 109 -25.76 -3.59 2.16
C ARG A 109 -24.33 -3.17 2.49
N PRO A 110 -24.08 -2.12 3.29
CA PRO A 110 -22.73 -1.68 3.62
C PRO A 110 -21.78 -2.77 4.16
N ARG A 111 -22.32 -3.76 4.88
CA ARG A 111 -21.56 -4.91 5.41
C ARG A 111 -21.12 -5.93 4.36
N ASP A 112 -21.81 -5.97 3.22
CA ASP A 112 -21.54 -6.88 2.12
C ASP A 112 -20.69 -6.21 1.02
N LEU A 113 -20.35 -4.93 1.18
CA LEU A 113 -19.45 -4.24 0.25
C LEU A 113 -18.07 -4.90 0.27
N ASN A 114 -17.54 -5.13 -0.92
CA ASN A 114 -16.13 -5.47 -1.06
C ASN A 114 -15.31 -4.22 -0.72
N VAL A 115 -14.46 -4.32 0.31
CA VAL A 115 -13.60 -3.20 0.70
C VAL A 115 -12.62 -2.80 -0.40
N ARG A 116 -12.27 -3.69 -1.35
CA ARG A 116 -11.46 -3.30 -2.52
C ARG A 116 -12.17 -2.27 -3.40
N ASP A 117 -13.49 -2.36 -3.55
CA ASP A 117 -14.26 -1.39 -4.33
C ASP A 117 -14.26 -0.02 -3.61
N ILE A 118 -14.41 -0.02 -2.28
CA ILE A 118 -14.31 1.19 -1.46
C ILE A 118 -12.91 1.81 -1.58
N GLN A 119 -11.87 0.99 -1.45
CA GLN A 119 -10.48 1.42 -1.54
C GLN A 119 -10.14 1.96 -2.94
N SER A 120 -10.62 1.31 -4.00
CA SER A 120 -10.46 1.79 -5.38
C SER A 120 -11.10 3.16 -5.58
N ALA A 121 -12.35 3.35 -5.15
CA ALA A 121 -13.03 4.65 -5.24
C ALA A 121 -12.27 5.75 -4.46
N LEU A 122 -11.71 5.41 -3.29
CA LEU A 122 -10.89 6.34 -2.51
C LEU A 122 -9.56 6.68 -3.20
N LEU A 123 -8.84 5.69 -3.72
CA LEU A 123 -7.57 5.91 -4.43
C LEU A 123 -7.74 6.73 -5.70
N GLU A 124 -8.82 6.51 -6.45
CA GLU A 124 -9.17 7.31 -7.64
C GLU A 124 -9.43 8.78 -7.29
N SER A 125 -9.86 9.06 -6.05
CA SER A 125 -9.99 10.42 -5.52
C SER A 125 -8.72 11.00 -4.89
N GLY A 126 -7.58 10.28 -4.97
CA GLY A 126 -6.30 10.72 -4.43
C GLY A 126 -6.12 10.49 -2.91
N THR A 127 -6.96 9.66 -2.28
CA THR A 127 -6.89 9.41 -0.84
C THR A 127 -5.77 8.43 -0.49
N TRP A 128 -5.00 8.73 0.57
CA TRP A 128 -4.05 7.79 1.14
C TRP A 128 -4.76 6.70 1.95
N LEU A 129 -4.40 5.45 1.70
CA LEU A 129 -4.88 4.26 2.43
C LEU A 129 -3.77 3.56 3.20
N VAL A 130 -2.52 3.81 2.80
CA VAL A 130 -1.29 3.48 3.50
C VAL A 130 -0.50 4.78 3.72
N PRO A 131 -0.03 5.06 4.96
CA PRO A 131 0.52 6.36 5.34
C PRO A 131 1.99 6.58 4.90
N TYR A 132 2.28 6.34 3.62
CA TYR A 132 3.60 6.61 3.05
C TYR A 132 3.81 8.11 2.84
N VAL A 133 4.76 8.69 3.58
CA VAL A 133 5.00 10.14 3.63
C VAL A 133 5.83 10.68 2.46
N ASP A 134 6.48 9.78 1.72
CA ASP A 134 7.42 10.06 0.64
C ASP A 134 6.84 9.80 -0.76
N ILE A 135 5.51 9.71 -0.88
CA ILE A 135 4.79 9.70 -2.15
C ILE A 135 3.49 10.50 -2.05
N THR A 136 3.22 11.36 -3.04
CA THR A 136 2.03 12.22 -3.09
C THR A 136 1.08 11.78 -4.21
N PRO A 137 -0.22 12.14 -4.16
CA PRO A 137 -1.21 11.84 -5.21
C PRO A 137 -0.85 12.35 -6.60
N ASP A 138 0.02 13.37 -6.70
CA ASP A 138 0.51 13.89 -7.97
C ASP A 138 1.60 13.01 -8.62
N ASP A 139 2.22 12.08 -7.86
CA ASP A 139 3.21 11.16 -8.42
C ASP A 139 2.48 10.05 -9.23
N PRO A 140 2.88 9.78 -10.49
CA PRO A 140 2.27 8.74 -11.31
C PRO A 140 2.27 7.34 -10.68
N ALA A 141 3.19 7.05 -9.76
CA ALA A 141 3.26 5.78 -9.05
C ALA A 141 2.36 5.70 -7.82
N PHE A 142 1.67 6.80 -7.43
CA PHE A 142 0.89 6.88 -6.19
C PHE A 142 -0.09 5.70 -6.04
N MET A 143 -0.92 5.48 -7.05
CA MET A 143 -1.95 4.44 -7.00
C MET A 143 -1.33 3.04 -6.87
N ALA A 144 -0.33 2.73 -7.69
CA ALA A 144 0.35 1.44 -7.64
C ALA A 144 1.03 1.20 -6.28
N VAL A 145 1.72 2.21 -5.74
CA VAL A 145 2.40 2.13 -4.44
C VAL A 145 1.40 1.91 -3.29
N GLN A 146 0.26 2.60 -3.30
CA GLN A 146 -0.80 2.38 -2.31
C GLN A 146 -1.38 0.96 -2.41
N ARG A 147 -1.65 0.47 -3.64
CA ARG A 147 -2.19 -0.87 -3.90
C ARG A 147 -1.25 -2.00 -3.46
N VAL A 148 0.03 -1.94 -3.84
CA VAL A 148 1.02 -2.94 -3.39
C VAL A 148 1.25 -2.87 -1.88
N GLY A 149 1.18 -1.68 -1.29
CA GLY A 149 1.23 -1.50 0.17
C GLY A 149 0.05 -2.17 0.87
N LEU A 150 -1.16 -1.96 0.37
CA LEU A 150 -2.39 -2.59 0.90
C LEU A 150 -2.42 -4.10 0.70
N SER A 151 -1.83 -4.63 -0.36
CA SER A 151 -1.72 -6.09 -0.54
C SER A 151 -0.72 -6.75 0.41
N GLY A 152 0.21 -5.96 0.97
CA GLY A 152 1.25 -6.44 1.87
C GLY A 152 2.52 -6.92 1.17
N VAL A 153 2.55 -6.97 -0.17
CA VAL A 153 3.73 -7.43 -0.93
C VAL A 153 4.88 -6.43 -0.93
N MET A 154 4.60 -5.13 -0.76
CA MET A 154 5.64 -4.11 -0.63
C MET A 154 5.33 -3.19 0.55
N LYS A 155 5.88 -3.52 1.71
CA LYS A 155 5.70 -2.79 2.97
C LYS A 155 6.65 -1.60 3.08
N GLY A 156 6.24 -0.56 3.80
CA GLY A 156 7.10 0.56 4.19
C GLY A 156 7.75 0.36 5.56
N GLU A 157 8.70 1.24 5.90
CA GLU A 157 9.40 1.27 7.18
C GLU A 157 8.79 2.36 8.08
N GLY A 158 8.26 1.97 9.23
CA GLY A 158 7.81 2.90 10.25
C GLY A 158 9.01 3.52 10.98
N VAL A 159 9.18 4.82 10.87
CA VAL A 159 10.24 5.60 11.52
C VAL A 159 9.61 6.55 12.54
N PRO A 160 9.73 6.26 13.86
CA PRO A 160 9.19 7.13 14.89
C PRO A 160 10.03 8.40 15.06
N GLU A 161 9.60 9.52 14.46
CA GLU A 161 10.32 10.80 14.50
C GLU A 161 9.64 11.80 15.45
N ALA A 162 10.15 11.88 16.68
CA ALA A 162 9.60 12.75 17.74
C ALA A 162 8.08 12.60 17.92
N TRP A 163 7.29 13.62 17.58
CA TRP A 163 5.83 13.66 17.70
C TRP A 163 5.12 13.26 16.41
N ALA A 164 5.81 13.10 15.28
CA ALA A 164 5.23 12.70 14.01
C ALA A 164 5.66 11.27 13.69
N ASN A 165 4.70 10.36 13.67
CA ASN A 165 5.00 8.98 13.28
C ASN A 165 5.02 8.93 11.77
N ARG A 166 6.14 8.52 11.16
CA ARG A 166 6.29 8.50 9.72
C ARG A 166 6.42 7.07 9.23
N THR A 167 5.88 6.79 8.05
CA THR A 167 6.12 5.52 7.35
C THR A 167 6.67 5.85 5.97
N TYR A 168 7.81 5.28 5.62
CA TYR A 168 8.51 5.54 4.37
C TYR A 168 8.39 4.35 3.43
N PHE A 169 8.06 4.60 2.17
CA PHE A 169 8.09 3.59 1.12
C PHE A 169 9.47 3.49 0.47
N TYR A 170 10.22 4.60 0.45
CA TYR A 170 11.49 4.81 -0.24
C TYR A 170 11.38 4.55 -1.75
N PRO A 171 10.59 5.36 -2.48
CA PRO A 171 10.21 5.08 -3.86
C PRO A 171 11.37 5.06 -4.86
N ASP A 172 12.41 5.86 -4.62
CA ASP A 172 13.52 6.07 -5.57
C ASP A 172 14.72 5.15 -5.33
N GLU A 173 14.68 4.33 -4.28
CA GLU A 173 15.72 3.36 -3.98
C GLU A 173 15.64 2.13 -4.89
N GLY A 174 16.78 1.54 -5.24
CA GLY A 174 16.84 0.31 -6.03
C GLY A 174 16.58 -0.97 -5.23
N MET A 175 16.15 -2.02 -5.93
CA MET A 175 15.89 -3.35 -5.35
C MET A 175 17.02 -4.33 -5.68
N SER A 176 17.38 -5.18 -4.71
CA SER A 176 18.33 -6.28 -4.96
C SER A 176 17.65 -7.46 -5.66
N ARG A 177 18.47 -8.36 -6.22
CA ARG A 177 17.98 -9.62 -6.79
C ARG A 177 17.20 -10.46 -5.78
N SER A 178 17.71 -10.62 -4.56
CA SER A 178 17.06 -11.44 -3.53
C SER A 178 15.71 -10.88 -3.10
N ASP A 179 15.59 -9.55 -2.99
CA ASP A 179 14.32 -8.92 -2.65
C ASP A 179 13.29 -9.09 -3.78
N MET A 180 13.74 -9.01 -5.03
CA MET A 180 12.88 -9.23 -6.19
C MET A 180 12.42 -10.69 -6.30
N GLU A 181 13.29 -11.66 -6.01
CA GLU A 181 12.92 -13.08 -5.94
C GLU A 181 11.88 -13.34 -4.84
N ALA A 182 12.05 -12.73 -3.65
CA ALA A 182 11.06 -12.82 -2.58
C ALA A 182 9.73 -12.18 -2.99
N LEU A 183 9.77 -10.99 -3.61
CA LEU A 183 8.58 -10.31 -4.11
C LEU A 183 7.82 -11.14 -5.13
N ILE A 184 8.51 -11.75 -6.10
CA ILE A 184 7.89 -12.65 -7.10
C ILE A 184 7.19 -13.82 -6.42
N ARG A 185 7.80 -14.44 -5.40
CA ARG A 185 7.18 -15.54 -4.66
C ARG A 185 5.95 -15.09 -3.88
N MET A 186 5.96 -13.88 -3.33
CA MET A 186 4.79 -13.30 -2.64
C MET A 186 3.63 -13.05 -3.61
N VAL A 187 3.87 -12.42 -4.77
CA VAL A 187 2.79 -12.14 -5.75
C VAL A 187 2.23 -13.39 -6.41
N LYS A 188 2.97 -14.50 -6.36
CA LYS A 188 2.51 -15.83 -6.79
C LYS A 188 1.86 -16.65 -5.66
N ASP A 189 1.68 -16.06 -4.49
CA ASP A 189 1.12 -16.71 -3.29
C ASP A 189 1.90 -17.97 -2.86
N GLU A 190 3.21 -18.01 -3.15
CA GLU A 190 4.10 -19.12 -2.77
C GLU A 190 4.64 -18.96 -1.34
N ILE A 191 4.61 -17.73 -0.81
CA ILE A 191 4.98 -17.39 0.57
C ILE A 191 4.05 -16.30 1.11
N GLU A 192 3.60 -16.45 2.35
CA GLU A 192 2.67 -15.51 2.99
C GLU A 192 3.35 -14.20 3.38
N THR A 193 4.55 -14.28 3.96
CA THR A 193 5.28 -13.10 4.43
C THR A 193 6.76 -13.20 4.14
N TYR A 194 7.34 -12.06 3.79
CA TYR A 194 8.78 -11.86 3.79
C TYR A 194 9.07 -10.60 4.62
N GLU A 195 9.61 -10.79 5.82
CA GLU A 195 10.16 -9.66 6.56
C GLU A 195 11.32 -9.11 5.72
N ASN A 196 11.31 -7.80 5.48
CA ASN A 196 12.41 -7.06 4.85
C ASN A 196 12.52 -7.13 3.31
N ILE A 197 11.43 -6.92 2.54
CA ILE A 197 11.60 -6.16 1.26
C ILE A 197 11.90 -4.67 1.57
N VAL A 198 12.44 -4.37 2.75
CA VAL A 198 12.81 -3.05 3.24
C VAL A 198 14.31 -2.92 3.04
N LEU A 199 14.64 -2.27 1.92
CA LEU A 199 15.85 -1.55 1.48
C LEU A 199 17.11 -1.52 2.35
N LYS A 200 17.53 -2.66 2.89
CA LYS A 200 18.84 -2.84 3.54
C LYS A 200 19.60 -4.04 3.00
N SER A 201 19.22 -4.54 1.81
CA SER A 201 20.00 -5.56 1.12
C SER A 201 21.32 -4.95 0.65
N GLU A 202 22.43 -5.29 1.32
CA GLU A 202 23.77 -5.03 0.81
C GLU A 202 23.95 -5.81 -0.50
N GLY A 203 23.99 -5.13 -1.64
CA GLY A 203 24.09 -5.82 -2.93
C GLY A 203 23.91 -4.92 -4.14
N ARG A 204 24.32 -5.45 -5.30
CA ARG A 204 24.13 -4.79 -6.59
C ARG A 204 22.63 -4.70 -6.90
N LYS A 205 22.17 -3.48 -7.19
CA LYS A 205 20.78 -3.18 -7.54
C LYS A 205 20.47 -3.65 -8.97
N LEU A 206 19.23 -4.05 -9.19
CA LEU A 206 18.77 -4.54 -10.48
C LEU A 206 18.69 -3.41 -11.51
N THR A 207 19.01 -3.73 -12.77
CA THR A 207 18.67 -2.87 -13.90
C THR A 207 17.21 -3.10 -14.34
N ARG A 208 16.67 -2.19 -15.14
CA ARG A 208 15.35 -2.34 -15.78
C ARG A 208 15.24 -3.64 -16.57
N ALA A 209 16.26 -3.98 -17.36
CA ALA A 209 16.30 -5.22 -18.13
C ALA A 209 16.32 -6.48 -17.24
N GLN A 210 17.05 -6.43 -16.13
CA GLN A 210 17.12 -7.56 -15.20
C GLN A 210 15.79 -7.79 -14.49
N ALA A 211 15.17 -6.73 -13.97
CA ALA A 211 13.85 -6.84 -13.34
C ALA A 211 12.78 -7.27 -14.34
N ALA A 212 12.77 -6.69 -15.55
CA ALA A 212 11.89 -7.09 -16.64
C ALA A 212 12.00 -8.59 -16.95
N ARG A 213 13.22 -9.11 -17.06
CA ARG A 213 13.45 -10.53 -17.30
C ARG A 213 12.89 -11.40 -16.17
N MET A 214 13.13 -11.05 -14.91
CA MET A 214 12.62 -11.82 -13.77
C MET A 214 11.09 -11.84 -13.72
N ILE A 215 10.43 -10.71 -14.03
CA ILE A 215 8.96 -10.62 -14.10
C ILE A 215 8.43 -11.44 -15.26
N TRP A 216 9.03 -11.33 -16.44
CA TRP A 216 8.64 -12.10 -17.62
C TRP A 216 8.78 -13.61 -17.39
N GLU A 217 9.87 -14.05 -16.74
CA GLU A 217 10.07 -15.45 -16.33
C GLU A 217 9.01 -15.89 -15.32
N ALA A 218 8.64 -15.03 -14.36
CA ALA A 218 7.58 -15.31 -13.38
C ALA A 218 6.19 -15.43 -14.02
N LEU A 219 5.96 -14.74 -15.15
CA LEU A 219 4.74 -14.85 -15.98
C LEU A 219 4.76 -16.07 -16.93
N GLY A 220 5.79 -16.93 -16.85
CA GLY A 220 5.90 -18.15 -17.66
C GLY A 220 6.62 -17.96 -18.99
N SER A 221 7.36 -16.86 -19.16
CA SER A 221 8.13 -16.54 -20.37
C SER A 221 7.33 -16.61 -21.68
N PRO A 222 6.13 -15.99 -21.76
CA PRO A 222 5.33 -15.98 -22.98
C PRO A 222 6.12 -15.42 -24.17
N GLU A 223 5.86 -15.93 -25.38
CA GLU A 223 6.52 -15.43 -26.59
C GLU A 223 6.11 -13.96 -26.81
N PRO A 224 7.06 -13.02 -26.87
CA PRO A 224 6.75 -11.61 -26.98
C PRO A 224 6.17 -11.25 -28.36
N VAL A 225 5.08 -10.49 -28.36
CA VAL A 225 4.70 -9.69 -29.54
C VAL A 225 5.58 -8.43 -29.53
N MET A 226 6.40 -8.23 -30.56
CA MET A 226 7.29 -7.06 -30.63
C MET A 226 6.44 -5.78 -30.71
N ALA A 227 6.54 -4.95 -29.67
CA ALA A 227 5.66 -3.82 -29.46
C ALA A 227 6.09 -2.60 -30.29
N GLU A 228 7.34 -2.17 -30.11
CA GLU A 228 7.87 -0.96 -30.76
C GLU A 228 9.40 -1.01 -30.90
N GLU A 229 9.93 -0.27 -31.87
CA GLU A 229 11.38 -0.07 -32.01
C GLU A 229 11.88 1.03 -31.08
N LEU A 230 12.66 0.64 -30.07
CA LEU A 230 13.31 1.56 -29.15
C LEU A 230 14.74 1.88 -29.59
N THR A 231 15.11 3.16 -29.53
CA THR A 231 16.44 3.63 -30.00
C THR A 231 17.62 3.09 -29.19
N ASP A 232 17.39 2.66 -27.95
CA ASP A 232 18.42 2.18 -27.03
C ASP A 232 18.29 0.70 -26.65
N LEU A 233 17.44 -0.07 -27.34
CA LEU A 233 17.25 -1.49 -27.10
C LEU A 233 17.48 -2.30 -28.39
N ARG A 234 18.65 -2.93 -28.51
CA ARG A 234 19.01 -3.77 -29.67
C ARG A 234 18.53 -5.20 -29.47
N GLU A 235 18.22 -5.91 -30.56
CA GLU A 235 17.82 -7.33 -30.54
C GLU A 235 18.82 -8.25 -29.81
N SER A 236 20.11 -7.92 -29.88
CA SER A 236 21.17 -8.68 -29.21
C SER A 236 21.23 -8.45 -27.68
N HIS A 237 20.45 -7.52 -27.14
CA HIS A 237 20.45 -7.20 -25.71
C HIS A 237 19.77 -8.32 -24.91
N GLU A 238 20.33 -8.72 -23.77
CA GLU A 238 19.81 -9.84 -22.97
C GLU A 238 18.36 -9.65 -22.50
N GLY A 239 17.96 -8.40 -22.25
CA GLY A 239 16.60 -8.02 -21.87
C GLY A 239 15.67 -7.70 -23.05
N TYR A 240 16.10 -7.85 -24.31
CA TYR A 240 15.31 -7.44 -25.47
C TYR A 240 13.90 -8.06 -25.47
N ARG A 241 13.83 -9.39 -25.36
CA ARG A 241 12.57 -10.14 -25.42
C ARG A 241 11.63 -9.82 -24.26
N SER A 242 12.15 -9.79 -23.03
CA SER A 242 11.34 -9.50 -21.84
C SER A 242 10.82 -8.07 -21.84
N LEU A 243 11.66 -7.09 -22.20
CA LEU A 243 11.24 -5.69 -22.31
C LEU A 243 10.20 -5.51 -23.41
N GLN A 244 10.36 -6.14 -24.59
CA GLN A 244 9.37 -6.10 -25.67
C GLN A 244 8.02 -6.69 -25.24
N PHE A 245 8.03 -7.83 -24.52
CA PHE A 245 6.80 -8.38 -23.96
C PHE A 245 6.10 -7.38 -23.02
N LEU A 246 6.81 -6.92 -21.99
CA LEU A 246 6.23 -6.02 -20.98
C LEU A 246 5.78 -4.68 -21.58
N LEU A 247 6.43 -4.20 -22.65
CA LEU A 247 5.98 -3.04 -23.41
C LEU A 247 4.68 -3.32 -24.16
N GLY A 248 4.57 -4.48 -24.81
CA GLY A 248 3.37 -4.89 -25.55
C GLY A 248 2.14 -5.03 -24.66
N GLU A 249 2.34 -5.49 -23.42
CA GLU A 249 1.28 -5.59 -22.40
C GLU A 249 0.98 -4.27 -21.67
N GLY A 250 1.74 -3.19 -21.92
CA GLY A 250 1.58 -1.91 -21.21
C GLY A 250 2.09 -1.92 -19.76
N TYR A 251 2.83 -2.95 -19.36
CA TYR A 251 3.36 -3.07 -17.99
C TYR A 251 4.50 -2.09 -17.69
N LEU A 252 5.15 -1.54 -18.73
CA LEU A 252 6.20 -0.52 -18.58
C LEU A 252 5.72 0.92 -18.83
N ASP A 253 4.41 1.20 -18.90
CA ASP A 253 3.97 2.59 -19.10
C ASP A 253 4.47 3.48 -17.96
N GLY A 254 4.95 4.67 -18.33
CA GLY A 254 5.57 5.61 -17.40
C GLY A 254 7.06 5.39 -17.13
N LEU A 255 7.67 4.29 -17.63
CA LEU A 255 9.12 4.07 -17.52
C LEU A 255 9.91 4.61 -18.71
N LYS A 256 9.28 4.72 -19.89
CA LYS A 256 9.91 5.27 -21.10
C LYS A 256 10.17 6.77 -20.97
N GLU A 257 11.28 7.24 -21.53
CA GLU A 257 11.52 8.67 -21.76
C GLU A 257 11.63 8.91 -23.28
N GLY A 258 10.53 9.35 -23.90
CA GLY A 258 10.43 9.36 -25.36
C GLY A 258 10.50 7.94 -25.93
N ASN A 259 11.40 7.70 -26.89
CA ASN A 259 11.59 6.40 -27.54
C ASN A 259 12.76 5.58 -26.95
N ARG A 260 12.91 5.65 -25.62
CA ARG A 260 14.02 5.03 -24.87
C ARG A 260 13.53 4.37 -23.60
N ILE A 261 14.08 3.19 -23.28
CA ILE A 261 13.76 2.45 -22.05
C ILE A 261 14.92 2.38 -21.06
N PHE A 262 16.14 2.72 -21.49
CA PHE A 262 17.37 2.64 -20.70
C PHE A 262 17.54 1.29 -19.99
N PRO A 263 17.75 0.20 -20.74
CA PRO A 263 17.70 -1.17 -20.19
C PRO A 263 18.69 -1.42 -19.06
N ASP A 264 19.86 -0.77 -19.09
CA ASP A 264 20.92 -0.91 -18.09
C ASP A 264 20.83 0.06 -16.91
N ARG A 265 19.83 0.95 -16.90
CA ARG A 265 19.59 1.86 -15.76
C ARG A 265 19.03 1.07 -14.59
N GLU A 266 19.46 1.44 -13.39
CA GLU A 266 18.88 0.91 -12.15
C GLU A 266 17.36 1.16 -12.13
N ILE A 267 16.61 0.13 -11.74
CA ILE A 267 15.16 0.23 -11.58
C ILE A 267 14.84 0.61 -10.14
N THR A 268 13.94 1.58 -9.97
CA THR A 268 13.55 2.04 -8.63
C THR A 268 12.41 1.21 -8.06
N ARG A 269 12.24 1.26 -6.73
CA ARG A 269 11.17 0.57 -6.03
C ARG A 269 9.78 0.98 -6.51
N LYS A 270 9.54 2.27 -6.80
CA LYS A 270 8.25 2.73 -7.36
C LYS A 270 8.01 2.19 -8.77
N GLN A 271 9.04 2.08 -9.60
CA GLN A 271 8.92 1.48 -10.93
C GLN A 271 8.56 0.00 -10.84
N ILE A 272 9.17 -0.73 -9.90
CA ILE A 272 8.80 -2.13 -9.63
C ILE A 272 7.36 -2.21 -9.14
N ALA A 273 6.92 -1.34 -8.22
CA ALA A 273 5.55 -1.31 -7.74
C ALA A 273 4.53 -1.12 -8.88
N MET A 274 4.82 -0.20 -9.81
CA MET A 274 3.97 0.01 -11.00
C MET A 274 3.87 -1.24 -11.88
N ILE A 275 5.00 -1.93 -12.15
CA ILE A 275 4.98 -3.13 -12.98
C ILE A 275 4.25 -4.26 -12.26
N ILE A 276 4.50 -4.45 -10.96
CA ILE A 276 3.87 -5.52 -10.16
C ILE A 276 2.36 -5.32 -10.05
N ASP A 277 1.91 -4.08 -9.79
CA ASP A 277 0.49 -3.75 -9.71
C ASP A 277 -0.24 -4.07 -11.02
N LYS A 278 0.38 -3.78 -12.18
CA LYS A 278 -0.20 -4.09 -13.49
C LYS A 278 -0.12 -5.57 -13.87
N ALA A 279 1.01 -6.21 -13.63
CA ALA A 279 1.30 -7.56 -14.15
C ALA A 279 0.69 -8.68 -13.30
N PHE A 280 0.56 -8.48 -11.99
CA PHE A 280 0.07 -9.50 -11.05
C PHE A 280 -1.20 -9.08 -10.31
N ASP A 281 -1.52 -7.78 -10.29
CA ASP A 281 -2.65 -7.20 -9.56
C ASP A 281 -2.81 -7.77 -8.13
N PRO A 282 -1.77 -7.70 -7.28
CA PRO A 282 -1.81 -8.25 -5.92
C PRO A 282 -2.90 -7.61 -5.06
N PHE A 283 -3.39 -6.42 -5.43
CA PHE A 283 -4.48 -5.74 -4.74
C PHE A 283 -5.78 -6.53 -4.81
N TYR A 284 -6.13 -7.10 -5.97
CA TYR A 284 -7.31 -7.95 -6.11
C TYR A 284 -6.99 -9.45 -5.93
N THR A 285 -5.79 -9.90 -6.29
CA THR A 285 -5.46 -11.34 -6.29
C THR A 285 -5.04 -11.89 -4.92
N LEU A 286 -4.42 -11.08 -4.05
CA LEU A 286 -3.93 -11.55 -2.72
C LEU A 286 -4.90 -11.31 -1.57
N GLY A 287 -6.18 -11.54 -1.85
CA GLY A 287 -7.25 -11.76 -0.88
C GLY A 287 -7.51 -10.69 0.18
N LEU A 288 -8.62 -10.90 0.87
CA LEU A 288 -9.03 -10.33 2.15
C LEU A 288 -9.59 -11.46 3.00
#